data_AF-A0A2N5TSG4-F1
#
_entry.id   AF-A0A2N5TSG4-F1
#
_cell.length_a   1.000
_cell.length_b   1.000
_cell.length_c   1.000
_cell.angle_alpha   90.00
_cell.angle_beta   90.00
_cell.angle_gamma   90.00
#
_symmetry.space_group_name_H-M   'P 1'
#
loop_
_entity.id
_entity.type
_entity.pdbx_description
1 polymer ?
#
loop_
_entity_poly.entity_id
_entity_poly.type
_entity_poly.pdbx_seq_one_letter_code
_entity_poly.pdbx_strand_id
1 'polypeptide(L)'
;MTIPVVPPSDLKDAPADSDVLPPPPKLDAEEEEEDEEEEGDVASPTDENKKKKKKKKKSKKKKNNAENGAIKQSSPPRVPVSQLFRDGNYPRGEEVNYEGENSYRTTSEEKRHLEQLSAQEDAESPENYNSIRRAAEVHRQVRRYVREAVKPGMTMTQIAEMVEDATRALVEVDGLQRGIGFPTGVSLNHCAAHYTPNAGDNIVLSADDVLKIDFGVQVGGRIVDSAFTMTFNHKYDKLLEAVRAATNTGVREAGIDARLCDIGASIQETMESYEVEVDGQIHKVKSIRNLTGHNILPYHIHGGKSVPIVANSDETEIMEEGDHFAVETFGSTGRGYVMDDGECSHYAKTPDVNKPIRLARAKTLLNTINKNFDTLPFCKRYLDRLGETRYYAALDNLVNLGIVQAYPPLSDIQGCMTAQYEHTIILRPTCKEVVSRGDDY
;
A
#
# COMPACT_ATOMS: atom_id res chain seq x y z
N MET A 1 -50.21 24.02 -5.36
CA MET A 1 -49.89 24.65 -4.05
C MET A 1 -48.48 25.19 -4.16
N THR A 2 -48.39 26.49 -4.37
CA THR A 2 -47.19 27.25 -4.74
C THR A 2 -46.65 27.96 -3.49
N ILE A 3 -45.38 27.73 -3.18
CA ILE A 3 -44.66 28.30 -2.03
C ILE A 3 -44.02 29.63 -2.49
N PRO A 4 -44.17 30.76 -1.77
CA PRO A 4 -43.60 32.03 -2.18
C PRO A 4 -42.14 32.17 -1.76
N VAL A 5 -41.33 32.70 -2.69
CA VAL A 5 -39.93 33.11 -2.52
C VAL A 5 -39.89 34.55 -2.00
N VAL A 6 -39.09 34.79 -0.94
CA VAL A 6 -38.81 36.13 -0.39
C VAL A 6 -37.41 36.57 -0.82
N PRO A 7 -37.21 37.80 -1.34
CA PRO A 7 -35.88 38.32 -1.70
C PRO A 7 -35.17 38.95 -0.49
N PRO A 8 -33.84 38.90 -0.39
CA PRO A 8 -33.10 39.65 0.61
C PRO A 8 -32.70 41.04 0.09
N SER A 9 -33.09 42.07 0.81
CA SER A 9 -32.60 43.45 0.68
C SER A 9 -31.75 43.82 1.89
N ASP A 10 -30.58 44.40 1.60
CA ASP A 10 -29.83 45.42 2.34
C ASP A 10 -29.69 45.31 3.87
N LEU A 11 -28.52 44.86 4.31
CA LEU A 11 -27.93 45.24 5.59
C LEU A 11 -26.53 45.83 5.39
N LYS A 12 -26.39 47.05 5.91
CA LYS A 12 -25.23 47.94 5.83
C LYS A 12 -24.18 47.59 6.88
N ASP A 13 -22.92 47.84 6.50
CA ASP A 13 -21.77 48.33 7.26
C ASP A 13 -21.68 48.00 8.77
N ALA A 14 -20.72 47.12 9.10
CA ALA A 14 -20.03 47.10 10.39
C ALA A 14 -18.51 46.90 10.14
N PRO A 15 -17.64 47.53 10.95
CA PRO A 15 -16.23 47.76 10.61
C PRO A 15 -15.35 46.52 10.79
N ALA A 16 -14.31 46.45 9.96
CA ALA A 16 -13.25 45.46 10.02
C ALA A 16 -12.34 45.70 11.24
N ASP A 17 -12.29 44.74 12.16
CA ASP A 17 -11.22 44.62 13.14
C ASP A 17 -10.07 43.82 12.52
N SER A 18 -8.91 44.47 12.44
CA SER A 18 -7.66 43.94 11.90
C SER A 18 -6.75 43.48 13.03
N ASP A 19 -6.86 42.21 13.43
CA ASP A 19 -5.84 41.59 14.27
C ASP A 19 -4.72 41.00 13.39
N VAL A 20 -3.62 41.76 13.35
CA VAL A 20 -2.36 41.39 12.72
C VAL A 20 -1.65 40.37 13.61
N LEU A 21 -1.57 39.12 13.17
CA LEU A 21 -0.67 38.12 13.75
C LEU A 21 0.78 38.41 13.31
N PRO A 22 1.77 38.34 14.21
CA PRO A 22 3.16 38.62 13.87
C PRO A 22 3.79 37.48 13.03
N PRO A 23 4.77 37.78 12.17
CA PRO A 23 5.45 36.77 11.34
C PRO A 23 6.39 35.89 12.17
N PRO A 24 6.66 34.65 11.74
CA PRO A 24 7.60 33.76 12.40
C PRO A 24 9.06 34.24 12.21
N PRO A 25 9.97 33.91 13.16
CA PRO A 25 11.36 34.37 13.10
C PRO A 25 12.14 33.65 11.99
N LYS A 26 12.99 34.43 11.31
CA LYS A 26 13.98 33.97 10.33
C LYS A 26 15.07 33.15 11.03
N LEU A 27 15.43 32.01 10.43
CA LEU A 27 16.68 31.31 10.71
C LEU A 27 17.70 31.82 9.71
N ASP A 28 18.68 32.58 10.21
CA ASP A 28 19.86 32.98 9.46
C ASP A 28 20.78 31.78 9.27
N ALA A 29 21.30 31.67 8.05
CA ALA A 29 22.37 30.78 7.64
C ALA A 29 23.71 31.51 7.82
N GLU A 30 24.70 30.82 8.36
CA GLU A 30 26.15 31.10 8.38
C GLU A 30 26.75 29.91 9.17
N GLU A 31 27.87 29.26 8.86
CA GLU A 31 28.93 29.48 7.86
C GLU A 31 29.74 28.17 7.75
N GLU A 32 30.36 27.97 6.59
CA GLU A 32 31.34 26.92 6.29
C GLU A 32 32.70 27.27 6.93
N GLU A 33 33.39 26.29 7.52
CA GLU A 33 34.85 26.35 7.66
C GLU A 33 35.43 24.99 7.22
N GLU A 34 36.03 25.00 6.03
CA GLU A 34 37.13 24.12 5.64
C GLU A 34 38.41 24.63 6.32
N ASP A 35 39.30 23.73 6.75
CA ASP A 35 40.73 23.97 6.64
C ASP A 35 41.56 22.69 6.74
N GLU A 36 42.70 22.77 6.08
CA GLU A 36 43.48 21.74 5.40
C GLU A 36 44.39 20.86 6.28
N GLU A 37 44.84 19.76 5.69
CA GLU A 37 45.92 18.87 6.13
C GLU A 37 47.30 19.55 5.99
N GLU A 38 48.24 19.29 6.90
CA GLU A 38 49.63 19.00 6.51
C GLU A 38 50.44 18.31 7.63
N GLU A 39 51.22 17.29 7.23
CA GLU A 39 52.20 16.55 8.04
C GLU A 39 53.54 17.32 8.17
N GLY A 40 54.38 16.97 9.16
CA GLY A 40 55.83 17.20 9.04
C GLY A 40 56.64 17.55 10.30
N ASP A 41 56.75 16.55 11.16
CA ASP A 41 57.65 16.27 12.28
C ASP A 41 59.08 16.92 12.41
N VAL A 42 59.57 16.92 13.67
CA VAL A 42 60.96 16.77 14.20
C VAL A 42 61.78 17.97 14.80
N ALA A 43 61.97 17.85 16.13
CA ALA A 43 63.11 18.19 17.04
C ALA A 43 63.40 19.67 17.44
N SER A 44 63.19 20.18 18.68
CA SER A 44 63.61 19.84 20.07
C SER A 44 64.97 20.45 20.51
N PRO A 45 65.29 20.62 21.82
CA PRO A 45 64.63 21.44 22.87
C PRO A 45 65.65 22.18 23.80
N THR A 46 65.18 22.93 24.82
CA THR A 46 65.79 23.17 26.17
C THR A 46 64.91 24.20 26.92
N ASP A 47 64.63 24.15 28.22
CA ASP A 47 64.81 23.16 29.27
C ASP A 47 63.91 23.54 30.48
N GLU A 48 63.38 22.52 31.15
CA GLU A 48 62.92 22.37 32.56
C GLU A 48 62.18 23.51 33.33
N ASN A 49 61.13 23.28 34.14
CA ASN A 49 61.06 22.24 35.19
C ASN A 49 59.67 22.08 35.88
N LYS A 50 59.46 20.86 36.40
CA LYS A 50 58.59 20.40 37.53
C LYS A 50 57.10 20.05 37.33
N LYS A 51 56.77 18.74 37.26
CA LYS A 51 56.23 17.92 38.38
C LYS A 51 55.99 16.43 38.02
N LYS A 52 56.17 15.56 39.01
CA LYS A 52 56.38 14.09 38.94
C LYS A 52 55.11 13.22 38.85
N LYS A 53 55.13 12.32 37.85
CA LYS A 53 54.75 10.89 37.75
C LYS A 53 53.88 10.21 38.83
N LYS A 54 52.78 9.59 38.39
CA LYS A 54 52.30 8.26 38.82
C LYS A 54 51.98 7.38 37.58
N LYS A 55 52.45 6.12 37.61
CA LYS A 55 52.46 5.13 36.51
C LYS A 55 51.05 4.78 35.98
N LYS A 56 50.85 4.94 34.66
CA LYS A 56 49.71 4.42 33.88
C LYS A 56 49.73 2.89 33.85
N LYS A 57 48.65 2.26 34.31
CA LYS A 57 48.34 0.84 34.10
C LYS A 57 47.92 0.63 32.63
N LYS A 58 48.54 -0.34 31.96
CA LYS A 58 48.02 -0.95 30.71
C LYS A 58 46.65 -1.56 31.00
N SER A 59 45.57 -0.90 30.58
CA SER A 59 44.23 -1.51 30.56
C SER A 59 44.05 -2.23 29.23
N LYS A 60 43.74 -3.52 29.34
CA LYS A 60 43.44 -4.47 28.27
C LYS A 60 42.56 -3.85 27.19
N LYS A 61 42.97 -4.03 25.93
CA LYS A 61 42.12 -3.93 24.73
C LYS A 61 40.88 -4.77 25.02
N LYS A 62 39.75 -4.12 25.36
CA LYS A 62 38.44 -4.76 25.33
C LYS A 62 38.22 -5.07 23.86
N LYS A 63 38.39 -6.34 23.47
CA LYS A 63 37.60 -6.89 22.38
C LYS A 63 36.16 -6.61 22.79
N ASN A 64 35.52 -5.64 22.14
CA ASN A 64 34.07 -5.62 22.12
C ASN A 64 33.70 -6.89 21.36
N ASN A 65 33.39 -7.96 22.11
CA ASN A 65 32.41 -8.91 21.64
C ASN A 65 31.15 -8.07 21.43
N ALA A 66 30.94 -7.61 20.19
CA ALA A 66 29.61 -7.32 19.73
C ALA A 66 28.89 -8.66 19.86
N GLU A 67 28.12 -8.83 20.92
CA GLU A 67 27.05 -9.81 20.90
C GLU A 67 26.27 -9.54 19.61
N ASN A 68 26.13 -10.58 18.79
CA ASN A 68 25.22 -10.63 17.65
C ASN A 68 23.77 -10.50 18.17
N GLY A 69 23.42 -9.33 18.71
CA GLY A 69 22.03 -8.99 19.01
C GLY A 69 21.36 -8.74 17.67
N ALA A 70 20.48 -9.64 17.26
CA ALA A 70 19.60 -9.40 16.11
C ALA A 70 18.92 -8.05 16.30
N ILE A 71 19.04 -7.15 15.31
CA ILE A 71 18.32 -5.88 15.33
C ILE A 71 16.83 -6.23 15.39
N LYS A 72 16.11 -5.60 16.32
CA LYS A 72 14.66 -5.75 16.46
C LYS A 72 13.97 -4.54 15.85
N GLN A 73 12.78 -4.75 15.33
CA GLN A 73 11.90 -3.65 14.90
C GLN A 73 11.50 -2.77 16.10
N SER A 74 11.30 -1.48 15.86
CA SER A 74 10.81 -0.49 16.84
C SER A 74 9.27 -0.45 16.87
N SER A 75 8.69 0.26 17.85
CA SER A 75 7.27 0.61 17.87
C SER A 75 7.12 2.12 18.13
N PRO A 76 6.64 2.93 17.16
CA PRO A 76 6.21 2.54 15.81
C PRO A 76 7.35 1.97 14.96
N PRO A 77 7.06 1.15 13.93
CA PRO A 77 8.07 0.52 13.08
C PRO A 77 8.80 1.59 12.25
N ARG A 78 10.13 1.63 12.42
CA ARG A 78 11.03 2.61 11.78
C ARG A 78 12.36 2.02 11.34
N VAL A 79 12.68 0.78 11.72
CA VAL A 79 13.88 0.09 11.26
C VAL A 79 13.60 -0.48 9.87
N PRO A 80 14.37 -0.10 8.83
CA PRO A 80 14.26 -0.69 7.51
C PRO A 80 14.34 -2.21 7.49
N VAL A 81 13.55 -2.86 6.64
CA VAL A 81 13.60 -4.33 6.53
C VAL A 81 14.97 -4.83 6.04
N SER A 82 15.66 -4.05 5.21
CA SER A 82 17.03 -4.33 4.75
C SER A 82 18.05 -4.43 5.91
N GLN A 83 17.83 -3.71 7.01
CA GLN A 83 18.68 -3.76 8.20
C GLN A 83 18.38 -4.96 9.10
N LEU A 84 17.16 -5.49 9.02
CA LEU A 84 16.75 -6.73 9.69
C LEU A 84 17.24 -7.96 8.92
N PHE A 85 17.27 -7.90 7.58
CA PHE A 85 17.70 -8.95 6.66
C PHE A 85 18.96 -8.53 5.90
N ARG A 86 20.08 -8.43 6.63
CA ARG A 86 21.36 -7.89 6.11
C ARG A 86 22.04 -8.72 5.03
N ASP A 87 21.68 -9.99 4.92
CA ASP A 87 22.13 -10.87 3.85
C ASP A 87 21.40 -10.59 2.52
N GLY A 88 20.42 -9.69 2.53
CA GLY A 88 19.62 -9.33 1.38
C GLY A 88 18.57 -10.38 1.04
N ASN A 89 18.38 -11.44 1.83
CA ASN A 89 17.37 -12.47 1.55
C ASN A 89 16.14 -12.20 2.40
N TYR A 90 15.03 -11.82 1.76
CA TYR A 90 13.78 -11.56 2.47
C TYR A 90 12.95 -12.85 2.63
N PRO A 91 12.14 -12.96 3.68
CA PRO A 91 11.33 -14.15 3.93
C PRO A 91 10.42 -14.48 2.76
N ARG A 92 10.40 -15.76 2.38
CA ARG A 92 9.42 -16.29 1.42
C ARG A 92 8.01 -16.23 2.02
N GLY A 93 7.01 -16.12 1.17
CA GLY A 93 5.62 -16.34 1.56
C GLY A 93 5.31 -17.82 1.79
N GLU A 94 4.03 -18.14 1.86
CA GLU A 94 3.56 -19.52 1.89
C GLU A 94 3.75 -20.17 0.50
N GLU A 95 4.65 -21.14 0.40
CA GLU A 95 4.88 -21.91 -0.83
C GLU A 95 3.93 -23.14 -0.86
N VAL A 96 3.13 -23.23 -1.92
CA VAL A 96 2.19 -24.31 -2.18
C VAL A 96 2.60 -25.04 -3.45
N ASN A 97 2.85 -26.34 -3.36
CA ASN A 97 3.15 -27.15 -4.53
C ASN A 97 1.93 -27.23 -5.46
N TYR A 98 2.17 -27.25 -6.76
CA TYR A 98 1.11 -27.56 -7.72
C TYR A 98 0.70 -29.03 -7.60
N GLU A 99 -0.59 -29.29 -7.83
CA GLU A 99 -1.18 -30.64 -7.82
C GLU A 99 -1.58 -31.09 -9.23
N GLY A 100 -2.03 -32.34 -9.35
CA GLY A 100 -2.55 -32.90 -10.61
C GLY A 100 -1.52 -32.90 -11.74
N GLU A 101 -1.93 -32.46 -12.93
CA GLU A 101 -1.09 -32.42 -14.14
C GLU A 101 0.12 -31.49 -14.00
N ASN A 102 0.10 -30.55 -13.05
CA ASN A 102 1.18 -29.60 -12.81
C ASN A 102 2.14 -30.04 -11.69
N SER A 103 1.94 -31.22 -11.07
CA SER A 103 2.80 -31.74 -9.99
C SER A 103 4.26 -32.02 -10.41
N TYR A 104 4.54 -32.22 -11.70
CA TYR A 104 5.89 -32.44 -12.22
C TYR A 104 6.82 -31.22 -12.02
N ARG A 105 6.24 -30.02 -11.88
CA ARG A 105 6.96 -28.74 -11.81
C ARG A 105 7.93 -28.66 -10.64
N THR A 106 7.57 -29.24 -9.50
CA THR A 106 8.38 -29.21 -8.28
C THR A 106 9.75 -29.87 -8.46
N THR A 107 9.82 -30.96 -9.24
CA THR A 107 11.08 -31.72 -9.45
C THR A 107 11.75 -31.46 -10.79
N SER A 108 11.03 -30.86 -11.75
CA SER A 108 11.54 -30.57 -13.09
C SER A 108 12.86 -29.78 -13.05
N GLU A 109 13.88 -30.26 -13.75
CA GLU A 109 15.18 -29.59 -13.85
C GLU A 109 15.06 -28.24 -14.56
N GLU A 110 14.29 -28.20 -15.65
CA GLU A 110 14.03 -26.98 -16.41
C GLU A 110 13.37 -25.91 -15.52
N LYS A 111 12.31 -26.27 -14.78
CA LYS A 111 11.60 -25.31 -13.93
C LYS A 111 12.45 -24.81 -12.78
N ARG A 112 13.27 -25.67 -12.18
CA ARG A 112 14.26 -25.25 -11.16
C ARG A 112 15.37 -24.38 -11.75
N HIS A 113 15.76 -24.58 -13.01
CA HIS A 113 16.71 -23.71 -13.68
C HIS A 113 16.13 -22.30 -13.93
N LEU A 114 14.86 -22.19 -14.33
CA LEU A 114 14.19 -20.89 -14.46
C LEU A 114 14.17 -20.11 -13.14
N GLU A 115 13.91 -20.77 -12.02
CA GLU A 115 13.98 -20.16 -10.68
C GLU A 115 15.40 -19.68 -10.33
N GLN A 116 16.44 -20.43 -10.75
CA GLN A 116 17.84 -20.02 -10.56
C GLN A 116 18.19 -18.78 -11.39
N LEU A 117 17.66 -18.66 -12.61
CA LEU A 117 17.85 -17.48 -13.45
C LEU A 117 17.21 -16.25 -12.79
N SER A 118 15.96 -16.36 -12.34
CA SER A 118 15.29 -15.30 -11.56
C SER A 118 16.09 -14.88 -10.33
N ALA A 119 16.71 -15.83 -9.62
CA ALA A 119 17.54 -15.54 -8.45
C ALA A 119 18.89 -14.88 -8.78
N GLN A 120 19.35 -14.93 -10.03
CA GLN A 120 20.59 -14.29 -10.50
C GLN A 120 20.39 -12.85 -10.98
N GLU A 121 19.14 -12.46 -11.25
CA GLU A 121 18.78 -11.08 -11.58
C GLU A 121 19.10 -10.13 -10.42
N ASP A 122 19.24 -8.83 -10.72
CA ASP A 122 19.48 -7.81 -9.69
C ASP A 122 18.41 -7.88 -8.60
N ALA A 123 18.79 -7.67 -7.33
CA ALA A 123 17.88 -7.86 -6.19
C ALA A 123 16.62 -6.97 -6.22
N GLU A 124 16.68 -5.88 -6.98
CA GLU A 124 15.58 -4.93 -7.18
C GLU A 124 15.04 -4.96 -8.62
N SER A 125 15.47 -5.95 -9.42
CA SER A 125 14.82 -6.27 -10.68
C SER A 125 13.42 -6.83 -10.42
N PRO A 126 12.42 -6.48 -11.25
CA PRO A 126 11.13 -7.14 -11.18
C PRO A 126 11.24 -8.66 -11.36
N GLU A 127 12.23 -9.15 -12.08
CA GLU A 127 12.38 -10.59 -12.33
C GLU A 127 12.93 -11.36 -11.13
N ASN A 128 13.53 -10.69 -10.15
CA ASN A 128 14.00 -11.33 -8.94
C ASN A 128 12.89 -11.34 -7.88
N TYR A 129 12.42 -12.53 -7.47
CA TYR A 129 11.37 -12.68 -6.44
C TYR A 129 11.73 -12.08 -5.08
N ASN A 130 13.01 -11.79 -4.83
CA ASN A 130 13.43 -11.14 -3.61
C ASN A 130 12.91 -9.69 -3.51
N SER A 131 12.70 -8.99 -4.64
CA SER A 131 12.10 -7.65 -4.68
C SER A 131 10.70 -7.63 -4.06
N ILE A 132 9.81 -8.52 -4.52
CA ILE A 132 8.45 -8.63 -4.01
C ILE A 132 8.40 -9.20 -2.58
N ARG A 133 9.34 -10.08 -2.20
CA ARG A 133 9.46 -10.55 -0.81
C ARG A 133 9.87 -9.42 0.16
N ARG A 134 10.73 -8.48 -0.27
CA ARG A 134 11.03 -7.25 0.49
C ARG A 134 9.75 -6.44 0.72
N ALA A 135 9.00 -6.18 -0.34
CA ALA A 135 7.74 -5.44 -0.26
C ALA A 135 6.72 -6.15 0.66
N ALA A 136 6.62 -7.48 0.57
CA ALA A 136 5.70 -8.27 1.39
C ALA A 136 6.07 -8.24 2.87
N GLU A 137 7.37 -8.25 3.19
CA GLU A 137 7.85 -8.16 4.56
C GLU A 137 7.56 -6.78 5.18
N VAL A 138 7.73 -5.71 4.40
CA VAL A 138 7.29 -4.38 4.82
C VAL A 138 5.79 -4.39 5.10
N HIS A 139 4.99 -4.92 4.16
CA HIS A 139 3.54 -4.99 4.30
C HIS A 139 3.12 -5.75 5.57
N ARG A 140 3.71 -6.92 5.84
CA ARG A 140 3.49 -7.71 7.07
C ARG A 140 3.79 -6.92 8.35
N GLN A 141 4.92 -6.22 8.40
CA GLN A 141 5.30 -5.47 9.60
C GLN A 141 4.41 -4.22 9.80
N VAL A 142 4.08 -3.52 8.72
CA VAL A 142 3.19 -2.34 8.76
C VAL A 142 1.79 -2.76 9.20
N ARG A 143 1.18 -3.77 8.56
CA ARG A 143 -0.19 -4.17 8.89
C ARG A 143 -0.30 -4.72 10.31
N ARG A 144 0.72 -5.43 10.82
CA ARG A 144 0.77 -5.86 12.21
C ARG A 144 0.68 -4.66 13.16
N TYR A 145 1.51 -3.64 12.94
CA TYR A 145 1.47 -2.42 13.73
C TYR A 145 0.13 -1.70 13.63
N VAL A 146 -0.45 -1.61 12.43
CA VAL A 146 -1.75 -0.96 12.19
C VAL A 146 -2.87 -1.67 12.96
N ARG A 147 -2.90 -3.02 12.95
CA ARG A 147 -3.88 -3.81 13.72
C ARG A 147 -3.79 -3.55 15.23
N GLU A 148 -2.57 -3.35 15.74
CA GLU A 148 -2.33 -3.04 17.15
C GLU A 148 -2.72 -1.58 17.48
N ALA A 149 -2.39 -0.63 16.61
CA ALA A 149 -2.49 0.80 16.87
C ALA A 149 -3.86 1.43 16.54
N VAL A 150 -4.54 1.00 15.49
CA VAL A 150 -5.81 1.61 15.06
C VAL A 150 -6.92 1.34 16.07
N LYS A 151 -7.64 2.39 16.46
CA LYS A 151 -8.75 2.36 17.43
C LYS A 151 -9.83 3.38 17.04
N PRO A 152 -11.10 3.18 17.45
CA PRO A 152 -12.14 4.19 17.30
C PRO A 152 -11.73 5.53 17.91
N GLY A 153 -12.12 6.63 17.27
CA GLY A 153 -11.73 7.99 17.63
C GLY A 153 -10.56 8.56 16.81
N MET A 154 -9.84 7.73 16.05
CA MET A 154 -8.84 8.21 15.08
C MET A 154 -9.52 8.74 13.81
N THR A 155 -8.98 9.81 13.23
CA THR A 155 -9.42 10.27 11.90
C THR A 155 -8.91 9.32 10.81
N MET A 156 -9.62 9.24 9.69
CA MET A 156 -9.16 8.48 8.52
C MET A 156 -7.78 8.94 8.07
N THR A 157 -7.51 10.25 8.15
CA THR A 157 -6.22 10.86 7.81
C THR A 157 -5.10 10.34 8.71
N GLN A 158 -5.32 10.28 10.03
CA GLN A 158 -4.34 9.73 10.97
C GLN A 158 -4.02 8.26 10.66
N ILE A 159 -5.02 7.46 10.29
CA ILE A 159 -4.84 6.04 9.96
C ILE A 159 -4.04 5.90 8.66
N ALA A 160 -4.42 6.62 7.60
CA ALA A 160 -3.73 6.59 6.32
C ALA A 160 -2.27 7.04 6.45
N GLU A 161 -2.00 8.18 7.10
CA GLU A 161 -0.64 8.68 7.32
C GLU A 161 0.19 7.73 8.17
N MET A 162 -0.41 7.08 9.18
CA MET A 162 0.27 6.07 10.00
C MET A 162 0.77 4.89 9.16
N VAL A 163 -0.07 4.34 8.28
CA VAL A 163 0.29 3.25 7.37
C VAL A 163 1.41 3.71 6.45
N GLU A 164 1.23 4.85 5.79
CA GLU A 164 2.15 5.36 4.77
C GLU A 164 3.53 5.72 5.33
N ASP A 165 3.58 6.33 6.52
CA ASP A 165 4.85 6.68 7.16
C ASP A 165 5.62 5.44 7.58
N ALA A 166 4.93 4.42 8.10
CA ALA A 166 5.54 3.13 8.42
C ALA A 166 6.08 2.46 7.15
N THR A 167 5.29 2.43 6.07
CA THR A 167 5.71 1.88 4.77
C THR A 167 6.93 2.59 4.22
N ARG A 168 6.93 3.94 4.15
CA ARG A 168 8.07 4.73 3.64
C ARG A 168 9.35 4.48 4.44
N ALA A 169 9.25 4.36 5.76
CA ALA A 169 10.39 4.10 6.62
C ALA A 169 10.94 2.67 6.44
N LEU A 170 10.06 1.67 6.41
CA LEU A 170 10.46 0.27 6.37
C LEU A 170 10.98 -0.16 4.99
N VAL A 171 10.41 0.37 3.91
CA VAL A 171 10.83 0.07 2.54
C VAL A 171 12.08 0.84 2.12
N GLU A 172 12.44 1.92 2.83
CA GLU A 172 13.46 2.91 2.43
C GLU A 172 13.09 3.53 1.08
N VAL A 173 12.06 4.40 1.10
CA VAL A 173 11.56 5.05 -0.11
C VAL A 173 12.70 5.68 -0.93
N ASP A 174 12.72 5.38 -2.22
CA ASP A 174 13.76 5.83 -3.16
C ASP A 174 13.17 5.97 -4.57
N GLY A 175 12.72 7.18 -4.89
CA GLY A 175 12.10 7.51 -6.18
C GLY A 175 11.04 6.49 -6.59
N LEU A 176 11.13 6.01 -7.82
CA LEU A 176 10.30 4.91 -8.33
C LEU A 176 10.84 3.53 -7.94
N GLN A 177 12.08 3.39 -7.48
CA GLN A 177 12.67 2.08 -7.22
C GLN A 177 12.03 1.39 -6.02
N ARG A 178 11.67 2.14 -4.97
CA ARG A 178 11.09 1.59 -3.74
C ARG A 178 10.11 2.55 -3.13
N GLY A 179 8.94 2.08 -2.71
CA GLY A 179 7.95 2.97 -2.10
C GLY A 179 6.58 2.38 -1.88
N ILE A 180 5.59 3.26 -1.85
CA ILE A 180 4.18 2.91 -1.79
C ILE A 180 3.74 2.44 -3.18
N GLY A 181 3.05 1.32 -3.25
CA GLY A 181 2.53 0.76 -4.51
C GLY A 181 1.29 1.48 -5.02
N PHE A 182 0.40 1.87 -4.10
CA PHE A 182 -0.81 2.66 -4.35
C PHE A 182 -1.31 3.28 -3.02
N PRO A 183 -2.17 4.32 -3.05
CA PRO A 183 -2.60 5.01 -1.84
C PRO A 183 -3.31 4.11 -0.84
N THR A 184 -3.14 4.39 0.45
CA THR A 184 -3.80 3.61 1.51
C THR A 184 -5.32 3.81 1.50
N GLY A 185 -6.04 2.79 1.03
CA GLY A 185 -7.48 2.65 1.16
C GLY A 185 -7.88 2.45 2.62
N VAL A 186 -8.85 3.24 3.08
CA VAL A 186 -9.44 3.19 4.43
C VAL A 186 -10.97 3.22 4.35
N SER A 187 -11.52 2.51 3.36
CA SER A 187 -12.96 2.51 3.06
C SER A 187 -13.80 2.01 4.23
N LEU A 188 -14.89 2.72 4.55
CA LEU A 188 -15.78 2.41 5.67
C LEU A 188 -17.13 1.85 5.20
N ASN A 189 -17.63 0.85 5.91
CA ASN A 189 -19.01 0.37 5.84
C ASN A 189 -19.43 -0.04 4.42
N HIS A 190 -20.41 0.64 3.83
CA HIS A 190 -20.93 0.40 2.48
C HIS A 190 -19.93 0.75 1.35
N CYS A 191 -18.93 1.61 1.61
CA CYS A 191 -17.85 1.87 0.67
C CYS A 191 -16.87 0.70 0.70
N ALA A 192 -16.72 -0.03 -0.40
CA ALA A 192 -15.90 -1.25 -0.48
C ALA A 192 -14.42 -0.93 -0.71
N ALA A 193 -14.10 -0.03 -1.65
CA ALA A 193 -12.74 0.22 -2.13
C ALA A 193 -12.53 1.69 -2.54
N HIS A 194 -11.27 2.07 -2.79
CA HIS A 194 -10.84 3.36 -3.37
C HIS A 194 -11.20 4.63 -2.58
N TYR A 195 -11.52 4.54 -1.28
CA TYR A 195 -11.60 5.71 -0.41
C TYR A 195 -10.29 5.89 0.36
N THR A 196 -9.67 7.06 0.20
CA THR A 196 -8.65 7.58 1.10
C THR A 196 -8.97 9.06 1.34
N PRO A 197 -8.73 9.61 2.55
CA PRO A 197 -9.09 11.00 2.85
C PRO A 197 -8.35 11.98 1.95
N ASN A 198 -9.04 13.04 1.51
CA ASN A 198 -8.42 14.23 0.92
C ASN A 198 -8.10 15.25 2.02
N ALA A 199 -7.38 16.32 1.68
CA ALA A 199 -7.12 17.42 2.61
C ALA A 199 -8.45 18.01 3.15
N GLY A 200 -8.56 18.12 4.47
CA GLY A 200 -9.77 18.63 5.15
C GLY A 200 -10.83 17.57 5.47
N ASP A 201 -10.60 16.30 5.15
CA ASP A 201 -11.45 15.20 5.59
C ASP A 201 -11.41 15.07 7.13
N ASN A 202 -12.60 15.04 7.74
CA ASN A 202 -12.79 14.96 9.19
C ASN A 202 -13.53 13.69 9.62
N ILE A 203 -13.62 12.66 8.76
CA ILE A 203 -14.23 11.37 9.11
C ILE A 203 -13.41 10.72 10.22
N VAL A 204 -14.12 10.28 11.27
CA VAL A 204 -13.55 9.63 12.46
C VAL A 204 -14.06 8.20 12.54
N LEU A 205 -13.16 7.26 12.81
CA LEU A 205 -13.47 5.85 12.98
C LEU A 205 -14.38 5.64 14.20
N SER A 206 -15.53 5.00 13.99
CA SER A 206 -16.43 4.58 15.07
C SER A 206 -16.19 3.13 15.50
N ALA A 207 -16.72 2.76 16.66
CA ALA A 207 -16.66 1.38 17.17
C ALA A 207 -17.53 0.40 16.37
N ASP A 208 -18.56 0.92 15.69
CA ASP A 208 -19.49 0.14 14.86
C ASP A 208 -19.10 0.12 13.37
N ASP A 209 -17.97 0.73 13.00
CA ASP A 209 -17.55 0.74 11.60
C ASP A 209 -16.87 -0.57 11.18
N VAL A 210 -17.06 -0.91 9.89
CA VAL A 210 -16.31 -1.95 9.17
C VAL A 210 -15.29 -1.27 8.25
N LEU A 211 -14.03 -1.26 8.68
CA LEU A 211 -12.92 -0.58 8.01
C LEU A 211 -12.12 -1.56 7.16
N LYS A 212 -12.03 -1.33 5.86
CA LYS A 212 -11.05 -2.03 5.01
C LYS A 212 -9.77 -1.21 4.99
N ILE A 213 -8.65 -1.85 5.30
CA ILE A 213 -7.32 -1.25 5.14
C ILE A 213 -6.63 -1.99 4.01
N ASP A 214 -6.34 -1.24 2.96
CA ASP A 214 -5.83 -1.73 1.69
C ASP A 214 -4.65 -0.84 1.28
N PHE A 215 -3.45 -1.39 1.16
CA PHE A 215 -2.27 -0.58 0.84
C PHE A 215 -1.19 -1.35 0.11
N GLY A 216 -0.60 -0.68 -0.88
CA GLY A 216 0.47 -1.27 -1.67
C GLY A 216 1.86 -0.95 -1.14
N VAL A 217 2.77 -1.91 -1.26
CA VAL A 217 4.23 -1.69 -1.16
C VAL A 217 4.88 -2.14 -2.44
N GLN A 218 5.83 -1.38 -2.98
CA GLN A 218 6.55 -1.78 -4.20
C GLN A 218 8.07 -1.68 -4.05
N VAL A 219 8.77 -2.62 -4.70
CA VAL A 219 10.22 -2.64 -4.87
C VAL A 219 10.50 -3.08 -6.30
N GLY A 220 11.28 -2.32 -7.06
CA GLY A 220 11.58 -2.60 -8.45
C GLY A 220 10.34 -2.59 -9.35
N GLY A 221 9.26 -1.92 -8.94
CA GLY A 221 7.98 -1.98 -9.62
C GLY A 221 7.14 -3.23 -9.34
N ARG A 222 7.65 -4.23 -8.60
CA ARG A 222 6.81 -5.34 -8.13
C ARG A 222 6.00 -4.88 -6.93
N ILE A 223 4.68 -4.90 -7.09
CA ILE A 223 3.74 -4.41 -6.09
C ILE A 223 3.22 -5.61 -5.28
N VAL A 224 3.24 -5.47 -3.97
CA VAL A 224 2.41 -6.28 -3.08
C VAL A 224 1.13 -5.52 -2.85
N ASP A 225 0.06 -6.11 -3.35
CA ASP A 225 -1.33 -5.74 -3.12
C ASP A 225 -1.95 -6.69 -2.09
N SER A 226 -2.41 -6.14 -0.97
CA SER A 226 -2.96 -6.93 0.12
C SER A 226 -3.75 -6.05 1.08
N ALA A 227 -4.90 -6.58 1.47
CA ALA A 227 -5.87 -5.87 2.26
C ALA A 227 -6.46 -6.77 3.35
N PHE A 228 -6.96 -6.12 4.40
CA PHE A 228 -7.69 -6.77 5.46
C PHE A 228 -8.77 -5.87 6.03
N THR A 229 -9.79 -6.48 6.60
CA THR A 229 -10.86 -5.75 7.29
C THR A 229 -10.62 -5.72 8.80
N MET A 230 -10.84 -4.55 9.41
CA MET A 230 -10.88 -4.33 10.84
C MET A 230 -12.30 -3.97 11.30
N THR A 231 -12.70 -4.56 12.42
CA THR A 231 -13.93 -4.24 13.14
C THR A 231 -13.62 -4.18 14.63
N PHE A 232 -14.40 -3.41 15.38
CA PHE A 232 -14.34 -3.37 16.85
C PHE A 232 -15.59 -3.94 17.50
N ASN A 233 -16.61 -4.23 16.69
CA ASN A 233 -17.84 -4.89 17.11
C ASN A 233 -17.89 -6.32 16.53
N HIS A 234 -18.05 -7.30 17.42
CA HIS A 234 -18.10 -8.74 17.10
C HIS A 234 -19.29 -9.14 16.23
N LYS A 235 -20.32 -8.29 16.08
CA LYS A 235 -21.47 -8.57 15.21
C LYS A 235 -21.08 -8.77 13.73
N TYR A 236 -19.89 -8.30 13.33
CA TYR A 236 -19.36 -8.45 11.97
C TYR A 236 -18.39 -9.62 11.80
N ASP A 237 -18.08 -10.38 12.86
CA ASP A 237 -17.05 -11.44 12.79
C ASP A 237 -17.39 -12.50 11.73
N LYS A 238 -18.67 -12.86 11.59
CA LYS A 238 -19.14 -13.79 10.56
C LYS A 238 -19.04 -13.25 9.14
N LEU A 239 -19.21 -11.94 8.94
CA LEU A 239 -18.96 -11.30 7.65
C LEU A 239 -17.48 -11.38 7.28
N LEU A 240 -16.58 -11.08 8.23
CA LEU A 240 -15.13 -11.18 8.02
C LEU A 240 -14.68 -12.62 7.77
N GLU A 241 -15.25 -13.59 8.48
CA GLU A 241 -15.00 -15.02 8.28
C GLU A 241 -15.40 -15.47 6.87
N ALA A 242 -16.59 -15.08 6.40
CA ALA A 242 -17.08 -15.40 5.06
C ALA A 242 -16.13 -14.88 3.97
N VAL A 243 -15.74 -13.60 4.05
CA VAL A 243 -14.86 -12.98 3.07
C VAL A 243 -13.47 -13.58 3.10
N ARG A 244 -12.89 -13.80 4.30
CA ARG A 244 -11.58 -14.44 4.43
C ARG A 244 -11.58 -15.87 3.88
N ALA A 245 -12.65 -16.64 4.14
CA ALA A 245 -12.80 -17.99 3.61
C ALA A 245 -12.89 -17.96 2.08
N ALA A 246 -13.67 -17.04 1.51
CA ALA A 246 -13.80 -16.87 0.06
C ALA A 246 -12.47 -16.46 -0.59
N THR A 247 -11.72 -15.53 0.00
CA THR A 247 -10.38 -15.16 -0.48
C THR A 247 -9.43 -16.36 -0.46
N ASN A 248 -9.41 -17.12 0.64
CA ASN A 248 -8.56 -18.30 0.75
C ASN A 248 -8.98 -19.42 -0.22
N THR A 249 -10.27 -19.56 -0.54
CA THR A 249 -10.73 -20.41 -1.64
C THR A 249 -10.13 -19.91 -2.96
N GLY A 250 -10.24 -18.63 -3.28
CA GLY A 250 -9.63 -18.05 -4.49
C GLY A 250 -8.14 -18.32 -4.59
N VAL A 251 -7.40 -18.08 -3.49
CA VAL A 251 -5.96 -18.35 -3.40
C VAL A 251 -5.66 -19.84 -3.59
N ARG A 252 -6.47 -20.73 -3.03
CA ARG A 252 -6.31 -22.19 -3.15
C ARG A 252 -6.52 -22.66 -4.58
N GLU A 253 -7.59 -22.20 -5.24
CA GLU A 253 -7.94 -22.57 -6.62
C GLU A 253 -7.03 -21.93 -7.68
N ALA A 254 -6.38 -20.81 -7.35
CA ALA A 254 -5.42 -20.18 -8.25
C ALA A 254 -4.22 -21.08 -8.55
N GLY A 255 -3.78 -21.10 -9.80
CA GLY A 255 -2.64 -21.91 -10.24
C GLY A 255 -2.41 -21.81 -11.73
N ILE A 256 -1.25 -22.25 -12.21
CA ILE A 256 -0.98 -22.27 -13.66
C ILE A 256 -2.03 -23.15 -14.35
N ASP A 257 -2.54 -22.67 -15.47
CA ASP A 257 -3.61 -23.26 -16.29
C ASP A 257 -5.01 -23.21 -15.64
N ALA A 258 -5.16 -22.63 -14.45
CA ALA A 258 -6.47 -22.44 -13.83
C ALA A 258 -7.29 -21.39 -14.62
N ARG A 259 -8.54 -21.74 -14.94
CA ARG A 259 -9.49 -20.82 -15.58
C ARG A 259 -10.00 -19.81 -14.58
N LEU A 260 -9.98 -18.53 -14.94
CA LEU A 260 -10.41 -17.46 -14.04
C LEU A 260 -11.90 -17.59 -13.67
N CYS A 261 -12.74 -18.08 -14.58
CA CYS A 261 -14.17 -18.33 -14.30
C CYS A 261 -14.42 -19.37 -13.20
N ASP A 262 -13.63 -20.45 -13.15
CA ASP A 262 -13.77 -21.53 -12.16
C ASP A 262 -13.38 -21.04 -10.76
N ILE A 263 -12.34 -20.20 -10.69
CA ILE A 263 -11.93 -19.52 -9.45
C ILE A 263 -13.08 -18.65 -8.95
N GLY A 264 -13.68 -17.83 -9.82
CA GLY A 264 -14.81 -16.97 -9.45
C GLY A 264 -16.06 -17.74 -9.00
N ALA A 265 -16.36 -18.88 -9.63
CA ALA A 265 -17.44 -19.75 -9.20
C ALA A 265 -17.19 -20.32 -7.79
N SER A 266 -15.97 -20.79 -7.53
CA SER A 266 -15.57 -21.36 -6.22
C SER A 266 -15.57 -20.32 -5.10
N ILE A 267 -15.10 -19.10 -5.42
CA ILE A 267 -15.17 -17.94 -4.52
C ILE A 267 -16.62 -17.64 -4.15
N GLN A 268 -17.51 -17.55 -5.17
CA GLN A 268 -18.92 -17.25 -4.95
C GLN A 268 -19.62 -18.31 -4.12
N GLU A 269 -19.42 -19.59 -4.44
CA GLU A 269 -19.99 -20.71 -3.69
C GLU A 269 -19.57 -20.62 -2.21
N THR A 270 -18.28 -20.37 -1.96
CA THR A 270 -17.78 -20.21 -0.59
C THR A 270 -18.41 -19.01 0.09
N MET A 271 -18.37 -17.82 -0.52
CA MET A 271 -18.90 -16.58 0.06
C MET A 271 -20.39 -16.70 0.40
N GLU A 272 -21.16 -17.20 -0.56
CA GLU A 272 -22.62 -17.29 -0.48
C GLU A 272 -23.12 -18.47 0.37
N SER A 273 -22.22 -19.30 0.91
CA SER A 273 -22.55 -20.32 1.92
C SER A 273 -22.72 -19.75 3.33
N TYR A 274 -22.34 -18.49 3.55
CA TYR A 274 -22.41 -17.82 4.85
C TYR A 274 -23.64 -16.91 4.97
N GLU A 275 -24.15 -16.82 6.20
CA GLU A 275 -25.12 -15.83 6.65
C GLU A 275 -24.56 -15.07 7.86
N VAL A 276 -24.95 -13.80 8.00
CA VAL A 276 -24.56 -12.93 9.11
C VAL A 276 -25.79 -12.22 9.67
N GLU A 277 -25.91 -12.16 10.99
CA GLU A 277 -26.92 -11.36 11.67
C GLU A 277 -26.35 -9.99 12.02
N VAL A 278 -26.92 -8.92 11.46
CA VAL A 278 -26.55 -7.53 11.77
C VAL A 278 -27.80 -6.82 12.26
N ASP A 279 -27.74 -6.29 13.48
CA ASP A 279 -28.82 -5.51 14.10
C ASP A 279 -30.20 -6.20 14.06
N GLY A 280 -30.22 -7.52 14.29
CA GLY A 280 -31.42 -8.35 14.31
C GLY A 280 -31.95 -8.78 12.93
N GLN A 281 -31.19 -8.52 11.86
CA GLN A 281 -31.53 -8.95 10.51
C GLN A 281 -30.49 -9.96 10.00
N ILE A 282 -30.97 -11.09 9.47
CA ILE A 282 -30.12 -12.09 8.83
C ILE A 282 -29.89 -11.70 7.36
N HIS A 283 -28.63 -11.63 6.96
CA HIS A 283 -28.18 -11.36 5.61
C HIS A 283 -27.38 -12.54 5.07
N LYS A 284 -27.75 -13.04 3.90
CA LYS A 284 -26.83 -13.84 3.09
C LYS A 284 -25.67 -12.94 2.64
N VAL A 285 -24.43 -13.38 2.84
CA VAL A 285 -23.26 -12.62 2.36
C VAL A 285 -23.20 -12.78 0.84
N LYS A 286 -23.07 -11.65 0.12
CA LYS A 286 -23.01 -11.64 -1.35
C LYS A 286 -21.64 -11.15 -1.82
N SER A 287 -21.07 -11.81 -2.81
CA SER A 287 -19.94 -11.25 -3.56
C SER A 287 -20.34 -9.94 -4.23
N ILE A 288 -19.48 -8.92 -4.19
CA ILE A 288 -19.67 -7.68 -4.96
C ILE A 288 -19.32 -7.96 -6.43
N ARG A 289 -20.33 -8.30 -7.23
CA ARG A 289 -20.15 -8.93 -8.55
C ARG A 289 -19.45 -8.09 -9.63
N ASN A 290 -19.24 -6.79 -9.39
CA ASN A 290 -18.51 -5.89 -10.29
C ASN A 290 -17.16 -5.41 -9.70
N LEU A 291 -16.65 -6.10 -8.68
CA LEU A 291 -15.26 -6.05 -8.25
C LEU A 291 -14.61 -7.40 -8.56
N THR A 292 -13.29 -7.40 -8.75
CA THR A 292 -12.51 -8.56 -9.17
C THR A 292 -11.09 -8.39 -8.67
N GLY A 293 -10.40 -9.48 -8.34
CA GLY A 293 -8.93 -9.43 -8.30
C GLY A 293 -8.35 -9.22 -9.70
N HIS A 294 -7.02 -9.17 -9.80
CA HIS A 294 -6.35 -8.81 -11.05
C HIS A 294 -4.91 -9.31 -11.10
N ASN A 295 -4.36 -9.45 -12.31
CA ASN A 295 -2.91 -9.60 -12.44
C ASN A 295 -2.21 -8.26 -12.17
N ILE A 296 -0.95 -8.33 -11.74
CA ILE A 296 -0.11 -7.19 -11.41
C ILE A 296 1.13 -7.24 -12.30
N LEU A 297 1.37 -6.17 -13.05
CA LEU A 297 2.56 -6.00 -13.88
C LEU A 297 3.55 -5.06 -13.18
N PRO A 298 4.84 -5.05 -13.58
CA PRO A 298 5.80 -4.08 -13.06
C PRO A 298 5.28 -2.64 -13.23
N TYR A 299 5.21 -1.89 -12.13
CA TYR A 299 4.72 -0.51 -12.04
C TYR A 299 3.26 -0.29 -12.47
N HIS A 300 2.48 -1.35 -12.67
CA HIS A 300 1.11 -1.27 -13.18
C HIS A 300 0.20 -2.24 -12.42
N ILE A 301 -0.60 -1.67 -11.52
CA ILE A 301 -1.40 -2.43 -10.55
C ILE A 301 -2.43 -3.36 -11.23
N HIS A 302 -3.05 -2.91 -12.32
CA HIS A 302 -4.02 -3.69 -13.09
C HIS A 302 -3.43 -4.13 -14.44
N GLY A 303 -2.94 -5.36 -14.52
CA GLY A 303 -2.24 -5.90 -15.69
C GLY A 303 -3.10 -6.35 -16.87
N GLY A 304 -4.42 -6.25 -16.76
CA GLY A 304 -5.39 -6.58 -17.83
C GLY A 304 -6.19 -7.87 -17.64
N LYS A 305 -5.69 -8.85 -16.88
CA LYS A 305 -6.45 -10.05 -16.48
C LYS A 305 -7.24 -9.75 -15.20
N SER A 306 -8.50 -10.15 -15.14
CA SER A 306 -9.37 -9.96 -13.96
C SER A 306 -9.75 -11.32 -13.36
N VAL A 307 -9.54 -11.48 -12.05
CA VAL A 307 -9.95 -12.67 -11.28
C VAL A 307 -11.37 -12.43 -10.76
N PRO A 308 -12.40 -13.01 -11.39
CA PRO A 308 -13.78 -12.77 -10.97
C PRO A 308 -14.02 -13.36 -9.57
N ILE A 309 -15.00 -12.79 -8.86
CA ILE A 309 -15.47 -13.30 -7.54
C ILE A 309 -16.91 -13.83 -7.59
N VAL A 310 -17.41 -13.99 -8.82
CA VAL A 310 -18.70 -14.59 -9.19
C VAL A 310 -18.50 -15.53 -10.37
N ALA A 311 -19.36 -16.54 -10.47
CA ALA A 311 -19.39 -17.41 -11.65
C ALA A 311 -19.66 -16.58 -12.91
N ASN A 312 -18.95 -16.89 -13.99
CA ASN A 312 -19.19 -16.34 -15.32
C ASN A 312 -18.95 -17.43 -16.38
N SER A 313 -19.21 -17.09 -17.65
CA SER A 313 -19.10 -18.03 -18.77
C SER A 313 -17.86 -17.79 -19.65
N ASP A 314 -16.89 -17.00 -19.19
CA ASP A 314 -15.65 -16.76 -19.93
C ASP A 314 -14.63 -17.86 -19.63
N GLU A 315 -14.60 -18.87 -20.49
CA GLU A 315 -13.69 -20.01 -20.36
C GLU A 315 -12.32 -19.76 -21.02
N THR A 316 -12.07 -18.56 -21.56
CA THR A 316 -10.87 -18.28 -22.37
C THR A 316 -9.69 -17.75 -21.56
N GLU A 317 -9.95 -17.06 -20.46
CA GLU A 317 -8.91 -16.46 -19.63
C GLU A 317 -8.36 -17.44 -18.59
N ILE A 318 -7.04 -17.63 -18.61
CA ILE A 318 -6.32 -18.54 -17.71
C ILE A 318 -5.15 -17.83 -17.02
N MET A 319 -4.77 -18.37 -15.86
CA MET A 319 -3.55 -18.01 -15.15
C MET A 319 -2.33 -18.69 -15.77
N GLU A 320 -1.25 -17.94 -15.99
CA GLU A 320 -0.04 -18.41 -16.68
C GLU A 320 1.18 -18.46 -15.74
N GLU A 321 2.20 -19.24 -16.13
CA GLU A 321 3.48 -19.24 -15.43
C GLU A 321 4.12 -17.84 -15.45
N GLY A 322 4.59 -17.39 -14.29
CA GLY A 322 5.20 -16.07 -14.12
C GLY A 322 4.20 -14.95 -13.79
N ASP A 323 2.89 -15.20 -13.87
CA ASP A 323 1.90 -14.21 -13.46
C ASP A 323 2.00 -13.89 -11.96
N HIS A 324 1.77 -12.62 -11.63
CA HIS A 324 1.52 -12.14 -10.28
C HIS A 324 0.06 -11.72 -10.20
N PHE A 325 -0.67 -12.14 -9.16
CA PHE A 325 -2.07 -11.79 -9.00
C PHE A 325 -2.36 -11.22 -7.61
N ALA A 326 -3.13 -10.15 -7.58
CA ALA A 326 -4.00 -9.78 -6.47
C ALA A 326 -5.21 -10.70 -6.47
N VAL A 327 -5.32 -11.56 -5.46
CA VAL A 327 -6.53 -12.36 -5.23
C VAL A 327 -7.28 -11.73 -4.07
N GLU A 328 -8.24 -10.90 -4.42
CA GLU A 328 -9.12 -10.19 -3.48
C GLU A 328 -10.57 -10.62 -3.64
N THR A 329 -11.32 -10.55 -2.54
CA THR A 329 -12.76 -10.77 -2.55
C THR A 329 -13.47 -9.77 -1.67
N PHE A 330 -14.66 -9.36 -2.08
CA PHE A 330 -15.50 -8.43 -1.34
C PHE A 330 -16.86 -9.06 -1.04
N GLY A 331 -17.20 -9.17 0.24
CA GLY A 331 -18.52 -9.58 0.70
C GLY A 331 -19.35 -8.37 1.11
N SER A 332 -20.64 -8.39 0.81
CA SER A 332 -21.60 -7.33 1.12
C SER A 332 -22.89 -7.89 1.72
N THR A 333 -23.47 -7.19 2.70
CA THR A 333 -24.85 -7.42 3.17
C THR A 333 -25.91 -6.70 2.32
N GLY A 334 -25.47 -5.88 1.35
CA GLY A 334 -26.29 -5.04 0.49
C GLY A 334 -26.72 -5.70 -0.83
N ARG A 335 -26.54 -4.98 -1.94
CA ARG A 335 -26.90 -5.45 -3.29
C ARG A 335 -25.83 -6.36 -3.90
N GLY A 336 -24.63 -6.40 -3.34
CA GLY A 336 -23.48 -7.09 -3.94
C GLY A 336 -23.09 -6.43 -5.26
N TYR A 337 -23.13 -5.09 -5.31
CA TYR A 337 -22.77 -4.29 -6.48
C TYR A 337 -22.40 -2.88 -6.04
N VAL A 338 -21.28 -2.36 -6.53
CA VAL A 338 -20.78 -1.01 -6.18
C VAL A 338 -20.97 -0.02 -7.33
N MET A 339 -21.14 1.24 -6.96
CA MET A 339 -21.14 2.39 -7.86
C MET A 339 -20.15 3.43 -7.33
N ASP A 340 -19.72 4.33 -8.20
CA ASP A 340 -18.95 5.50 -7.79
C ASP A 340 -19.77 6.34 -6.80
N ASP A 341 -19.19 6.64 -5.63
CA ASP A 341 -19.82 7.45 -4.59
C ASP A 341 -18.78 8.25 -3.80
N GLY A 342 -19.08 9.52 -3.51
CA GLY A 342 -18.17 10.43 -2.80
C GLY A 342 -17.12 11.11 -3.67
N GLU A 343 -16.22 11.85 -3.02
CA GLU A 343 -15.17 12.61 -3.71
C GLU A 343 -14.02 11.70 -4.14
N CYS A 344 -13.63 11.76 -5.42
CA CYS A 344 -12.48 11.03 -5.92
C CYS A 344 -11.18 11.47 -5.24
N SER A 345 -10.37 10.49 -4.84
CA SER A 345 -9.08 10.67 -4.18
C SER A 345 -7.95 9.95 -4.91
N HIS A 346 -8.23 8.81 -5.56
CA HIS A 346 -7.25 7.97 -6.25
C HIS A 346 -7.16 8.30 -7.74
N TYR A 347 -5.94 8.32 -8.25
CA TYR A 347 -5.61 8.60 -9.64
C TYR A 347 -4.45 7.72 -10.07
N ALA A 348 -4.38 7.34 -11.34
CA ALA A 348 -3.20 6.72 -11.94
C ALA A 348 -2.98 7.26 -13.34
N LYS A 349 -1.74 7.33 -13.81
CA LYS A 349 -1.45 7.68 -15.20
C LYS A 349 -1.84 6.52 -16.10
N THR A 350 -2.55 6.80 -17.18
CA THR A 350 -2.86 5.80 -18.20
C THR A 350 -1.60 5.55 -19.05
N PRO A 351 -1.11 4.29 -19.15
CA PRO A 351 0.01 3.97 -20.02
C PRO A 351 -0.27 4.36 -21.48
N ASP A 352 0.78 4.73 -22.22
CA ASP A 352 0.76 4.97 -23.67
C ASP A 352 -0.22 6.05 -24.19
N VAL A 353 -0.82 6.87 -23.33
CA VAL A 353 -1.65 8.00 -23.75
C VAL A 353 -0.81 9.26 -23.94
N ASN A 354 -0.59 9.63 -25.20
CA ASN A 354 0.09 10.88 -25.55
C ASN A 354 -0.88 11.86 -26.24
N LYS A 355 -1.44 12.81 -25.47
CA LYS A 355 -2.34 13.86 -25.99
C LYS A 355 -1.78 15.26 -25.75
N PRO A 356 -2.04 16.22 -26.66
CA PRO A 356 -1.53 17.58 -26.51
C PRO A 356 -2.20 18.30 -25.35
N ILE A 357 -1.40 18.69 -24.35
CA ILE A 357 -1.85 19.48 -23.20
C ILE A 357 -1.69 20.96 -23.52
N ARG A 358 -2.77 21.74 -23.42
CA ARG A 358 -2.73 23.21 -23.63
C ARG A 358 -2.48 23.99 -22.34
N LEU A 359 -3.02 23.52 -21.22
CA LEU A 359 -2.91 24.18 -19.92
C LEU A 359 -1.50 24.01 -19.33
N ALA A 360 -0.77 25.11 -19.14
CA ALA A 360 0.62 25.07 -18.64
C ALA A 360 0.74 24.41 -17.26
N ARG A 361 -0.23 24.64 -16.37
CA ARG A 361 -0.27 24.01 -15.04
C ARG A 361 -0.47 22.49 -15.14
N ALA A 362 -1.27 22.01 -16.10
CA ALA A 362 -1.44 20.56 -16.35
C ALA A 362 -0.17 19.91 -16.90
N LYS A 363 0.62 20.60 -17.74
CA LYS A 363 1.95 20.11 -18.14
C LYS A 363 2.89 19.97 -16.95
N THR A 364 2.91 20.99 -16.10
CA THR A 364 3.77 21.00 -14.90
C THR A 364 3.36 19.86 -13.96
N LEU A 365 2.06 19.71 -13.70
CA LEU A 365 1.53 18.64 -12.87
C LEU A 365 1.84 17.25 -13.46
N LEU A 366 1.71 17.06 -14.77
CA LEU A 366 2.08 15.79 -15.40
C LEU A 366 3.58 15.48 -15.24
N ASN A 367 4.46 16.48 -15.29
CA ASN A 367 5.88 16.26 -15.01
C ASN A 367 6.10 15.81 -13.55
N THR A 368 5.37 16.40 -12.60
CA THR A 368 5.38 15.96 -11.20
C THR A 368 4.89 14.51 -11.08
N ILE A 369 3.80 14.15 -11.76
CA ILE A 369 3.27 12.78 -11.78
C ILE A 369 4.30 11.80 -12.37
N ASN A 370 4.85 12.10 -13.55
CA ASN A 370 5.85 11.25 -14.22
C ASN A 370 7.10 11.04 -13.35
N LYS A 371 7.54 12.06 -12.62
CA LYS A 371 8.75 11.98 -11.80
C LYS A 371 8.55 11.14 -10.53
N ASN A 372 7.38 11.22 -9.90
CA ASN A 372 7.17 10.69 -8.55
C ASN A 372 6.33 9.42 -8.51
N PHE A 373 5.48 9.19 -9.49
CA PHE A 373 4.56 8.05 -9.52
C PHE A 373 4.64 7.29 -10.85
N ASP A 374 4.89 7.99 -11.95
CA ASP A 374 4.73 7.48 -13.31
C ASP A 374 3.37 6.77 -13.47
N THR A 375 3.35 5.45 -13.65
CA THR A 375 2.14 4.63 -13.77
C THR A 375 1.62 4.07 -12.43
N LEU A 376 2.37 4.23 -11.33
CA LEU A 376 1.88 3.86 -10.01
C LEU A 376 0.70 4.77 -9.60
N PRO A 377 -0.35 4.22 -8.98
CA PRO A 377 -1.43 5.03 -8.44
C PRO A 377 -0.95 6.02 -7.36
N PHE A 378 -1.59 7.18 -7.31
CA PHE A 378 -1.36 8.25 -6.33
C PHE A 378 -2.68 8.86 -5.86
N CYS A 379 -2.62 9.67 -4.81
CA CYS A 379 -3.78 10.43 -4.33
C CYS A 379 -3.49 11.92 -4.18
N LYS A 380 -4.53 12.73 -3.98
CA LYS A 380 -4.41 14.19 -3.77
C LYS A 380 -3.43 14.53 -2.63
N ARG A 381 -3.49 13.82 -1.48
CA ARG A 381 -2.55 14.03 -0.37
C ARG A 381 -1.08 13.85 -0.76
N TYR A 382 -0.78 12.99 -1.73
CA TYR A 382 0.60 12.79 -2.18
C TYR A 382 1.08 13.99 -3.01
N LEU A 383 0.21 14.59 -3.81
CA LEU A 383 0.50 15.85 -4.51
C LEU A 383 0.69 16.99 -3.50
N ASP A 384 -0.17 17.08 -2.48
CA ASP A 384 -0.03 18.07 -1.41
C ASP A 384 1.33 17.94 -0.69
N ARG A 385 1.74 16.71 -0.36
CA ARG A 385 3.04 16.42 0.27
C ARG A 385 4.24 16.81 -0.60
N LEU A 386 4.09 16.79 -1.93
CA LEU A 386 5.10 17.27 -2.88
C LEU A 386 5.09 18.80 -3.05
N GLY A 387 4.19 19.51 -2.36
CA GLY A 387 4.06 20.96 -2.42
C GLY A 387 3.24 21.47 -3.61
N GLU A 388 2.53 20.58 -4.33
CA GLU A 388 1.63 21.04 -5.37
C GLU A 388 0.44 21.77 -4.76
N THR A 389 0.12 22.93 -5.32
CA THR A 389 -1.02 23.75 -4.87
C THR A 389 -1.89 24.15 -6.04
N ARG A 390 -3.18 24.38 -5.79
CA ARG A 390 -4.18 24.83 -6.79
C ARG A 390 -4.17 23.96 -8.07
N TYR A 391 -3.95 22.65 -7.91
CA TYR A 391 -3.73 21.72 -9.03
C TYR A 391 -5.02 21.03 -9.50
N TYR A 392 -6.16 21.20 -8.83
CA TYR A 392 -7.39 20.42 -9.11
C TYR A 392 -7.85 20.59 -10.56
N ALA A 393 -7.97 21.82 -11.05
CA ALA A 393 -8.33 22.08 -12.45
C ALA A 393 -7.29 21.54 -13.46
N ALA A 394 -6.02 21.47 -13.06
CA ALA A 394 -4.98 20.87 -13.88
C ALA A 394 -5.09 19.34 -13.90
N LEU A 395 -5.41 18.71 -12.76
CA LEU A 395 -5.67 17.29 -12.64
C LEU A 395 -6.92 16.88 -13.45
N ASP A 396 -8.02 17.63 -13.30
CA ASP A 396 -9.24 17.44 -14.09
C ASP A 396 -8.98 17.55 -15.59
N ASN A 397 -8.09 18.45 -16.01
CA ASN A 397 -7.69 18.54 -17.41
C ASN A 397 -6.98 17.27 -17.89
N LEU A 398 -6.07 16.70 -17.09
CA LEU A 398 -5.39 15.45 -17.41
C LEU A 398 -6.37 14.26 -17.46
N VAL A 399 -7.35 14.24 -16.54
CA VAL A 399 -8.42 13.24 -16.50
C VAL A 399 -9.31 13.31 -17.73
N ASN A 400 -9.77 14.52 -18.10
CA ASN A 400 -10.59 14.72 -19.30
C ASN A 400 -9.85 14.37 -20.61
N LEU A 401 -8.52 14.48 -20.61
CA LEU A 401 -7.68 14.02 -21.72
C LEU A 401 -7.45 12.50 -21.69
N GLY A 402 -7.79 11.80 -20.61
CA GLY A 402 -7.51 10.37 -20.43
C GLY A 402 -6.04 10.04 -20.21
N ILE A 403 -5.20 11.06 -19.94
CA ILE A 403 -3.78 10.89 -19.60
C ILE A 403 -3.65 10.35 -18.17
N VAL A 404 -4.57 10.78 -17.30
CA VAL A 404 -4.74 10.27 -15.95
C VAL A 404 -6.13 9.67 -15.87
N GLN A 405 -6.27 8.54 -15.20
CA GLN A 405 -7.55 7.94 -14.86
C GLN A 405 -7.89 8.27 -13.41
N ALA A 406 -9.16 8.60 -13.16
CA ALA A 406 -9.71 8.80 -11.83
C ALA A 406 -10.35 7.50 -11.33
N TYR A 407 -10.11 7.16 -10.07
CA TYR A 407 -10.68 5.99 -9.39
C TYR A 407 -11.47 6.50 -8.18
N PRO A 408 -12.77 6.85 -8.35
CA PRO A 408 -13.60 7.28 -7.23
C PRO A 408 -13.84 6.12 -6.25
N PRO A 409 -14.24 6.42 -5.01
CA PRO A 409 -14.65 5.38 -4.06
C PRO A 409 -15.81 4.57 -4.61
N LEU A 410 -15.78 3.26 -4.34
CA LEU A 410 -16.75 2.30 -4.87
C LEU A 410 -17.65 1.82 -3.73
N SER A 411 -18.92 2.20 -3.74
CA SER A 411 -19.87 1.96 -2.66
C SER A 411 -21.09 1.14 -3.09
N ASP A 412 -21.48 0.17 -2.27
CA ASP A 412 -22.79 -0.47 -2.33
C ASP A 412 -23.83 0.45 -1.64
N ILE A 413 -25.09 0.01 -1.51
CA ILE A 413 -26.17 0.82 -0.94
C ILE A 413 -25.85 1.27 0.49
N GLN A 414 -26.19 2.52 0.77
CA GLN A 414 -26.04 3.09 2.11
C GLN A 414 -26.71 2.22 3.18
N GLY A 415 -26.00 2.03 4.30
CA GLY A 415 -26.45 1.23 5.44
C GLY A 415 -26.05 -0.24 5.39
N CYS A 416 -25.59 -0.75 4.24
CA CYS A 416 -24.98 -2.08 4.20
C CYS A 416 -23.54 -2.08 4.74
N MET A 417 -23.00 -3.28 4.93
CA MET A 417 -21.63 -3.51 5.39
C MET A 417 -20.87 -4.32 4.36
N THR A 418 -19.67 -3.86 4.02
CA THR A 418 -18.76 -4.55 3.12
C THR A 418 -17.46 -4.91 3.85
N ALA A 419 -16.88 -6.05 3.51
CA ALA A 419 -15.58 -6.51 3.99
C ALA A 419 -14.73 -7.01 2.81
N GLN A 420 -13.40 -6.91 2.96
CA GLN A 420 -12.37 -7.30 1.99
C GLN A 420 -11.26 -8.08 2.70
N TYR A 421 -10.73 -9.08 2.01
CA TYR A 421 -9.44 -9.70 2.27
C TYR A 421 -8.74 -9.92 0.93
N GLU A 422 -7.41 -9.90 0.96
CA GLU A 422 -6.62 -10.01 -0.25
C GLU A 422 -5.19 -10.47 -0.01
N HIS A 423 -4.69 -11.29 -0.94
CA HIS A 423 -3.27 -11.61 -1.03
C HIS A 423 -2.71 -11.42 -2.44
N THR A 424 -1.43 -11.02 -2.49
CA THR A 424 -0.62 -11.20 -3.69
C THR A 424 -0.09 -12.63 -3.74
N ILE A 425 -0.26 -13.28 -4.89
CA ILE A 425 0.34 -14.57 -5.21
C ILE A 425 1.29 -14.45 -6.41
N ILE A 426 2.27 -15.34 -6.47
CA ILE A 426 3.21 -15.49 -7.58
C ILE A 426 3.10 -16.91 -8.11
N LEU A 427 2.86 -17.05 -9.41
CA LEU A 427 2.80 -18.35 -10.08
C LEU A 427 4.18 -18.73 -10.61
N ARG A 428 5.07 -19.10 -9.68
CA ARG A 428 6.46 -19.40 -10.01
C ARG A 428 6.57 -20.72 -10.78
N PRO A 429 7.66 -20.94 -11.55
CA PRO A 429 7.83 -22.17 -12.33
C PRO A 429 7.66 -23.46 -11.52
N THR A 430 8.08 -23.47 -10.24
CA THR A 430 8.08 -24.68 -9.39
C THR A 430 6.95 -24.78 -8.37
N CYS A 431 6.33 -23.65 -7.99
CA CYS A 431 5.28 -23.59 -6.97
C CYS A 431 4.47 -22.29 -7.08
N LYS A 432 3.32 -22.26 -6.42
CA LYS A 432 2.60 -21.01 -6.13
C LYS A 432 3.13 -20.45 -4.81
N GLU A 433 3.50 -19.17 -4.77
CA GLU A 433 3.89 -18.50 -3.52
C GLU A 433 2.85 -17.44 -3.15
N VAL A 434 2.18 -17.58 -2.00
CA VAL A 434 1.34 -16.53 -1.41
C VAL A 434 2.25 -15.54 -0.69
N VAL A 435 2.88 -14.65 -1.45
CA VAL A 435 4.01 -13.84 -0.99
C VAL A 435 3.63 -12.92 0.17
N SER A 436 2.39 -12.42 0.20
CA SER A 436 1.89 -11.53 1.26
C SER A 436 1.30 -12.26 2.47
N ARG A 437 1.24 -13.60 2.48
CA ARG A 437 0.77 -14.38 3.64
C ARG A 437 1.59 -14.03 4.88
N GLY A 438 0.93 -13.98 6.04
CA GLY A 438 1.56 -13.85 7.35
C GLY A 438 0.80 -14.63 8.41
N ASP A 439 1.23 -14.49 9.67
CA ASP A 439 0.59 -15.18 10.80
C ASP A 439 -0.82 -14.64 11.14
N ASP A 440 -1.23 -13.54 10.50
CA ASP A 440 -2.43 -12.77 10.80
C ASP A 440 -3.63 -13.08 9.90
N TYR A 441 -3.44 -13.33 8.61
CA TYR A 441 -4.49 -13.79 7.69
C TYR A 441 -3.94 -14.50 6.45
#